data_AF-A0A4P7CI13-F1
#
_entry.id   AF-A0A4P7CI13-F1
#
_cell.length_a   1.000
_cell.length_b   1.000
_cell.length_c   1.000
_cell.angle_alpha   90.00
_cell.angle_beta   90.00
_cell.angle_gamma   90.00
#
_symmetry.space_group_name_H-M   'P 1'
#
loop_
_entity.id
_entity.type
_entity.pdbx_description
1 polymer ?
#
loop_
_entity_poly.entity_id
_entity_poly.type
_entity_poly.pdbx_seq_one_letter_code
_entity_poly.pdbx_strand_id
1 'polypeptide(L)'
;MMGHTSRYAYDGQGNLIMFTNAEGESQHIVYNEKGLRTAVIDPLGNRTHFRYNAQHQLVETEDCSGNRTAFRYNEWGQLTGITDAEGDHTTYCYDERHQPVQVTYADGSTAHFHYDFAGRLTTYTDSKGNSTYYRYSLDDFK
;
A
#
# COMPACT_ATOMS: atom_id res chain seq x y z
N MET A 1 29.94 -23.48 -15.85
CA MET A 1 28.99 -22.69 -15.05
C MET A 1 28.41 -21.62 -15.96
N MET A 2 27.10 -21.66 -16.23
CA MET A 2 26.42 -20.57 -16.94
C MET A 2 26.17 -19.47 -15.91
N GLY A 3 26.77 -18.30 -16.09
CA GLY A 3 26.60 -17.17 -15.18
C GLY A 3 25.25 -16.50 -15.41
N HIS A 4 24.30 -16.69 -14.50
CA HIS A 4 23.06 -15.92 -14.47
C HIS A 4 23.40 -14.48 -14.08
N THR A 5 23.37 -13.56 -15.04
CA THR A 5 23.74 -12.15 -14.82
C THR A 5 22.50 -11.28 -14.93
N SER A 6 22.11 -10.64 -13.83
CA SER A 6 21.09 -9.59 -13.85
C SER A 6 21.70 -8.24 -14.21
N ARG A 7 20.90 -7.36 -14.82
CA ARG A 7 21.34 -6.00 -15.20
C ARG A 7 20.40 -4.95 -14.63
N TYR A 8 20.97 -3.83 -14.22
CA TYR A 8 20.25 -2.69 -13.66
C TYR A 8 20.65 -1.44 -14.46
N ALA A 9 19.68 -0.60 -14.79
CA ALA A 9 19.92 0.71 -15.37
C ALA A 9 19.27 1.78 -14.51
N TYR A 10 19.96 2.91 -14.35
CA TYR A 10 19.54 4.03 -13.51
C TYR A 10 19.45 5.32 -14.33
N ASP A 11 18.59 6.24 -13.94
CA ASP A 11 18.60 7.60 -14.46
C ASP A 11 19.75 8.44 -13.84
N GLY A 12 19.89 9.70 -14.28
CA GLY A 12 20.92 10.60 -13.76
C GLY A 12 20.74 11.02 -12.29
N GLN A 13 19.61 10.69 -11.67
CA GLN A 13 19.31 10.95 -10.26
C GLN A 13 19.53 9.68 -9.40
N GLY A 14 19.88 8.56 -10.02
CA GLY A 14 20.09 7.28 -9.36
C GLY A 14 18.81 6.46 -9.16
N ASN A 15 17.70 6.82 -9.80
CA ASN A 15 16.48 6.00 -9.77
C ASN A 15 16.60 4.83 -10.75
N LEU A 16 16.17 3.64 -10.33
CA LEU A 16 16.17 2.44 -11.16
C LEU A 16 15.13 2.57 -12.29
N ILE A 17 15.56 2.61 -13.55
CA ILE A 17 14.67 2.72 -14.72
C ILE A 17 14.47 1.40 -15.47
N MET A 18 15.36 0.42 -15.26
CA MET A 18 15.24 -0.89 -15.87
C MET A 18 15.92 -1.96 -15.02
N PHE A 19 15.27 -3.11 -14.88
CA PHE A 19 15.86 -4.33 -14.34
C PHE A 19 15.66 -5.46 -15.33
N THR A 20 16.73 -6.19 -15.65
CA THR A 20 16.70 -7.39 -16.48
C THR A 20 17.13 -8.58 -15.62
N ASN A 21 16.28 -9.60 -15.51
CA ASN A 21 16.58 -10.83 -14.77
C ASN A 21 17.56 -11.73 -15.55
N ALA A 22 17.89 -12.89 -14.98
CA ALA A 22 18.86 -13.80 -15.60
C ALA A 22 18.31 -14.49 -16.87
N GLU A 23 16.99 -14.51 -17.00
CA GLU A 23 16.22 -15.06 -18.10
C GLU A 23 16.09 -14.06 -19.28
N GLY A 24 16.55 -12.82 -19.10
CA GLY A 24 16.52 -11.76 -20.10
C GLY A 24 15.21 -10.95 -20.11
N GLU A 25 14.29 -11.25 -19.21
CA GLU A 25 13.03 -10.51 -19.06
C GLU A 25 13.31 -9.16 -18.40
N SER A 26 12.70 -8.09 -18.93
CA SER A 26 12.98 -6.72 -18.49
C SER A 26 11.73 -6.02 -17.98
N GLN A 27 11.86 -5.36 -16.83
CA GLN A 27 10.86 -4.44 -16.30
C GLN A 27 11.37 -3.01 -16.46
N HIS A 28 10.49 -2.09 -16.84
CA HIS A 28 10.81 -0.66 -16.94
C HIS A 28 10.03 0.16 -15.93
N ILE A 29 10.66 1.21 -15.41
CA ILE A 29 10.07 2.14 -14.45
C ILE A 29 10.16 3.55 -15.02
N VAL A 30 9.04 4.26 -15.01
CA VAL A 30 8.95 5.65 -15.48
C VAL A 30 8.72 6.55 -14.27
N TYR A 31 9.48 7.64 -14.18
CA TYR A 31 9.38 8.64 -13.13
C TYR A 31 8.95 10.01 -13.68
N ASN A 32 8.34 10.84 -12.85
CA ASN A 32 8.20 12.27 -13.11
C ASN A 32 9.42 13.05 -12.62
N GLU A 33 9.43 14.37 -12.85
CA GLU A 33 10.52 15.29 -12.45
C GLU A 33 10.77 15.32 -10.94
N LYS A 34 9.80 14.87 -10.12
CA LYS A 34 9.91 14.81 -8.66
C LYS A 34 10.44 13.46 -8.16
N GLY A 35 10.84 12.56 -9.07
CA GLY A 35 11.28 11.21 -8.72
C GLY A 35 10.14 10.27 -8.28
N LEU A 36 8.88 10.61 -8.56
CA LEU A 36 7.75 9.72 -8.27
C LEU A 36 7.49 8.81 -9.48
N ARG A 37 7.35 7.52 -9.22
CA ARG A 37 7.09 6.51 -10.25
C ARG A 37 5.70 6.71 -10.86
N THR A 38 5.61 7.09 -12.13
CA THR A 38 4.33 7.28 -12.84
C THR A 38 3.89 6.05 -13.63
N ALA A 39 4.81 5.13 -13.94
CA ALA A 39 4.45 3.84 -14.52
C ALA A 39 5.45 2.72 -14.22
N VAL A 40 4.95 1.49 -14.27
CA VAL A 40 5.75 0.25 -14.40
C VAL A 40 5.29 -0.46 -15.66
N ILE A 41 6.24 -0.96 -16.44
CA ILE A 41 5.97 -1.79 -17.63
C ILE A 41 6.61 -3.15 -17.37
N ASP A 42 5.80 -4.21 -17.37
CA ASP A 42 6.27 -5.58 -17.18
C ASP A 42 6.96 -6.14 -18.44
N PRO A 43 7.59 -7.33 -18.37
CA PRO A 43 8.25 -7.94 -19.54
C PRO A 43 7.32 -8.25 -20.72
N LEU A 44 6.00 -8.30 -20.49
CA LEU A 44 5.00 -8.51 -21.53
C LEU A 44 4.53 -7.19 -22.18
N GLY A 45 5.02 -6.06 -21.69
CA GLY A 45 4.63 -4.73 -22.16
C GLY A 45 3.38 -4.17 -21.48
N ASN A 46 2.83 -4.86 -20.47
CA ASN A 46 1.68 -4.37 -19.72
C ASN A 46 2.12 -3.20 -18.85
N ARG A 47 1.40 -2.07 -18.98
CA ARG A 47 1.71 -0.84 -18.27
C ARG A 47 0.72 -0.60 -17.13
N THR A 48 1.24 -0.42 -15.92
CA THR A 48 0.49 0.09 -14.77
C THR A 48 0.85 1.54 -14.54
N HIS A 49 -0.16 2.40 -14.39
CA HIS A 49 -0.03 3.83 -14.14
C HIS A 49 -0.24 4.16 -12.66
N PHE A 50 0.44 5.20 -12.19
CA PHE A 50 0.33 5.72 -10.83
C PHE A 50 0.12 7.23 -10.86
N ARG A 51 -0.85 7.73 -10.10
CA ARG A 51 -1.13 9.17 -9.96
C ARG A 51 -0.98 9.62 -8.52
N TYR A 52 -0.50 10.84 -8.33
CA TYR A 52 -0.19 11.39 -7.01
C TYR A 52 -0.86 12.74 -6.80
N ASN A 53 -1.22 13.04 -5.55
CA ASN A 53 -1.64 14.39 -5.16
C ASN A 53 -0.44 15.34 -4.97
N ALA A 54 -0.72 16.59 -4.58
CA ALA A 54 0.30 17.61 -4.36
C ALA A 54 1.27 17.25 -3.21
N GLN A 55 0.82 16.43 -2.25
CA GLN A 55 1.59 15.91 -1.12
C GLN A 55 2.38 14.63 -1.48
N HIS A 56 2.41 14.25 -2.76
CA HIS A 56 3.12 13.08 -3.28
C HIS A 56 2.56 11.73 -2.76
N GLN A 57 1.31 11.72 -2.34
CA GLN A 57 0.59 10.50 -1.94
C GLN A 57 -0.10 9.90 -3.16
N LEU A 58 -0.04 8.57 -3.28
CA LEU A 58 -0.65 7.82 -4.37
C LEU A 58 -2.18 7.92 -4.27
N VAL A 59 -2.85 8.45 -5.29
CA VAL A 59 -4.32 8.63 -5.30
C VAL A 59 -5.03 7.74 -6.29
N GLU A 60 -4.33 7.20 -7.29
CA GLU A 60 -4.91 6.28 -8.27
C GLU A 60 -3.84 5.33 -8.81
N THR A 61 -4.20 4.06 -8.96
CA THR A 61 -3.50 3.10 -9.84
C THR A 61 -4.42 2.68 -10.97
N GLU A 62 -3.88 2.47 -12.16
CA GLU A 62 -4.62 1.97 -13.32
C GLU A 62 -3.78 0.88 -14.00
N ASP A 63 -4.28 -0.34 -14.09
CA ASP A 63 -3.59 -1.44 -14.76
C ASP A 63 -3.74 -1.38 -16.30
N CYS A 64 -3.10 -2.29 -17.01
CA CYS A 64 -3.15 -2.35 -18.48
C CYS A 64 -4.54 -2.69 -19.03
N SER A 65 -5.42 -3.25 -18.19
CA SER A 65 -6.80 -3.58 -18.54
C SER A 65 -7.76 -2.41 -18.26
N GLY A 66 -7.27 -1.31 -17.69
CA GLY A 66 -8.06 -0.14 -17.32
C GLY A 66 -8.76 -0.28 -15.97
N ASN A 67 -8.43 -1.31 -15.17
CA ASN A 67 -8.94 -1.46 -13.82
C ASN A 67 -8.27 -0.40 -12.93
N ARG A 68 -9.08 0.31 -12.14
CA ARG A 68 -8.62 1.44 -11.34
C ARG A 68 -8.80 1.18 -9.86
N THR A 69 -7.83 1.60 -9.06
CA THR A 69 -7.96 1.67 -7.61
C THR A 69 -7.67 3.08 -7.16
N ALA A 70 -8.60 3.70 -6.44
CA ALA A 70 -8.48 5.06 -5.93
C ALA A 70 -8.23 5.07 -4.42
N PHE A 71 -7.41 6.02 -3.95
CA PHE A 71 -7.03 6.16 -2.55
C PHE A 71 -7.37 7.57 -2.05
N ARG A 72 -7.89 7.66 -0.83
CA ARG A 72 -8.25 8.92 -0.16
C ARG A 72 -7.50 9.07 1.14
N TYR A 73 -7.13 10.31 1.46
CA TYR A 73 -6.39 10.64 2.67
C TYR A 73 -7.08 11.78 3.42
N ASN A 74 -6.95 11.81 4.74
CA ASN A 74 -7.30 12.98 5.54
C ASN A 74 -6.15 14.01 5.57
N GLU A 75 -6.36 15.12 6.28
CA GLU A 75 -5.38 16.22 6.39
C GLU A 75 -4.07 15.82 7.09
N TRP A 76 -4.09 14.77 7.91
CA TRP A 76 -2.90 14.17 8.53
C TRP A 76 -2.19 13.16 7.62
N GLY A 77 -2.67 12.99 6.39
CA GLY A 77 -2.11 12.06 5.42
C GLY A 77 -2.40 10.59 5.69
N GLN A 78 -3.37 10.29 6.55
CA GLN A 78 -3.80 8.92 6.85
C GLN A 78 -4.83 8.46 5.80
N LEU A 79 -4.71 7.21 5.36
CA LEU A 79 -5.61 6.61 4.37
C LEU A 79 -7.02 6.48 4.97
N THR A 80 -8.02 7.14 4.38
CA THR A 80 -9.41 7.10 4.84
C THR A 80 -10.32 6.27 3.95
N GLY A 81 -9.88 5.97 2.72
CA GLY A 81 -10.69 5.18 1.81
C GLY A 81 -9.91 4.57 0.65
N ILE A 82 -10.34 3.38 0.25
CA ILE A 82 -9.95 2.70 -0.98
C ILE A 82 -11.22 2.43 -1.78
N THR A 83 -11.21 2.69 -3.08
CA THR A 83 -12.22 2.19 -4.02
C THR A 83 -11.49 1.35 -5.05
N ASP A 84 -11.82 0.07 -5.16
CA ASP A 84 -11.23 -0.83 -6.17
C ASP A 84 -11.93 -0.73 -7.52
N ALA A 85 -11.55 -1.62 -8.44
CA ALA A 85 -12.01 -1.57 -9.84
C ALA A 85 -13.47 -2.03 -9.98
N GLU A 86 -13.92 -2.87 -9.06
CA GLU A 86 -15.30 -3.33 -8.92
C GLU A 86 -16.21 -2.24 -8.34
N GLY A 87 -15.62 -1.18 -7.79
CA GLY A 87 -16.33 -0.07 -7.15
C GLY A 87 -16.59 -0.32 -5.66
N ASP A 88 -16.04 -1.40 -5.11
CA ASP A 88 -16.13 -1.74 -3.70
C ASP A 88 -15.34 -0.73 -2.87
N HIS A 89 -15.97 -0.24 -1.81
CA HIS A 89 -15.42 0.84 -0.99
C HIS A 89 -15.05 0.35 0.41
N THR A 90 -13.78 0.49 0.78
CA THR A 90 -13.29 0.25 2.13
C THR A 90 -12.91 1.58 2.78
N THR A 91 -13.36 1.84 4.01
CA THR A 91 -13.03 3.07 4.76
C THR A 91 -12.32 2.78 6.08
N TYR A 92 -11.56 3.76 6.55
CA TYR A 92 -10.76 3.68 7.77
C TYR A 92 -11.03 4.86 8.67
N CYS A 93 -11.25 4.60 9.96
CA CYS A 93 -11.36 5.61 11.00
C CYS A 93 -10.18 5.52 11.95
N TYR A 94 -9.79 6.67 12.51
CA TYR A 94 -8.66 6.80 13.42
C TYR A 94 -9.09 7.51 14.70
N ASP A 95 -8.41 7.19 15.80
CA ASP A 95 -8.52 7.96 17.04
C ASP A 95 -7.64 9.22 17.02
N GLU A 96 -7.73 10.01 18.08
CA GLU A 96 -6.94 11.23 18.30
C GLU A 96 -5.42 10.97 18.40
N ARG A 97 -5.01 9.70 18.59
CA ARG A 97 -3.61 9.26 18.62
C ARG A 97 -3.15 8.73 17.26
N HIS A 98 -3.95 8.94 16.21
CA HIS A 98 -3.69 8.50 14.85
C HIS A 98 -3.62 6.97 14.68
N GLN A 99 -4.25 6.21 15.58
CA GLN A 99 -4.34 4.75 15.52
C GLN A 99 -5.64 4.33 14.82
N PRO A 100 -5.62 3.34 13.91
CA PRO A 100 -6.83 2.89 13.22
C PRO A 100 -7.75 2.20 14.23
N VAL A 101 -9.00 2.65 14.36
CA VAL A 101 -9.97 2.09 15.31
C VAL A 101 -11.10 1.33 14.64
N GLN A 102 -11.32 1.57 13.35
CA GLN A 102 -12.35 0.89 12.59
C GLN A 102 -11.95 0.77 11.11
N VAL A 103 -12.26 -0.37 10.53
CA VAL A 103 -12.34 -0.58 9.07
C VAL A 103 -13.78 -0.91 8.73
N THR A 104 -14.33 -0.28 7.70
CA THR A 104 -15.65 -0.63 7.13
C THR A 104 -15.42 -1.17 5.73
N TYR A 105 -15.89 -2.38 5.46
CA TYR A 105 -15.76 -3.05 4.16
C TYR A 105 -16.94 -2.70 3.24
N ALA A 106 -16.83 -3.06 1.97
CA ALA A 106 -17.83 -2.76 0.94
C ALA A 106 -19.21 -3.38 1.22
N ASP A 107 -19.24 -4.55 1.88
CA ASP A 107 -20.47 -5.21 2.33
C ASP A 107 -21.11 -4.55 3.57
N GLY A 108 -20.52 -3.46 4.07
CA GLY A 108 -20.94 -2.74 5.27
C GLY A 108 -20.50 -3.40 6.58
N SER A 109 -19.83 -4.55 6.52
CA SER A 109 -19.26 -5.18 7.72
C SER A 109 -18.08 -4.37 8.24
N THR A 110 -17.78 -4.51 9.54
CA THR A 110 -16.79 -3.66 10.21
C THR A 110 -15.85 -4.46 11.09
N ALA A 111 -14.58 -4.07 11.12
CA ALA A 111 -13.61 -4.58 12.09
C ALA A 111 -13.18 -3.44 13.02
N HIS A 112 -12.93 -3.75 14.29
CA HIS A 112 -12.59 -2.77 15.33
C HIS A 112 -11.29 -3.11 16.04
N PHE A 113 -10.58 -2.06 16.44
CA PHE A 113 -9.28 -2.15 17.11
C PHE A 113 -9.28 -1.28 18.36
N HIS A 114 -8.76 -1.82 19.45
CA HIS A 114 -8.57 -1.09 20.70
C HIS A 114 -7.13 -1.19 21.16
N TYR A 115 -6.63 -0.10 21.73
CA TYR A 115 -5.24 0.02 22.18
C TYR A 115 -5.18 0.41 23.64
N ASP A 116 -4.09 0.02 24.31
CA ASP A 116 -3.76 0.54 25.63
C ASP A 116 -3.10 1.92 25.54
N PHE A 117 -2.80 2.51 26.70
CA PHE A 117 -2.13 3.80 26.78
C PHE A 117 -0.72 3.79 26.14
N ALA A 118 -0.05 2.64 26.11
CA ALA A 118 1.24 2.47 25.43
C ALA A 118 1.11 2.32 23.90
N GLY A 119 -0.12 2.30 23.37
CA GLY A 119 -0.40 2.17 21.94
C GLY A 119 -0.35 0.72 21.44
N ARG A 120 -0.35 -0.27 22.34
CA ARG A 120 -0.34 -1.70 21.99
C ARG A 120 -1.77 -2.17 21.79
N LEU A 121 -2.01 -2.96 20.76
CA LEU A 121 -3.34 -3.51 20.44
C LEU A 121 -3.81 -4.44 21.55
N THR A 122 -4.90 -4.13 22.23
CA THR A 122 -5.48 -4.96 23.31
C THR A 122 -6.63 -5.82 22.82
N THR A 123 -7.38 -5.35 21.84
CA THR A 123 -8.54 -6.04 21.29
C THR A 123 -8.63 -5.84 19.80
N TYR A 124 -8.87 -6.92 19.07
CA TYR A 124 -9.30 -6.91 17.68
C TYR A 124 -10.62 -7.64 17.57
N THR A 125 -11.64 -7.00 17.02
CA THR A 125 -12.94 -7.61 16.72
C THR A 125 -13.13 -7.68 15.21
N ASP A 126 -13.27 -8.89 14.67
CA ASP A 126 -13.48 -9.09 13.24
C ASP A 126 -14.91 -8.73 12.80
N SER A 127 -15.16 -8.76 11.49
CA SER A 127 -16.46 -8.47 10.89
C SER A 127 -17.59 -9.43 11.26
N LYS A 128 -17.26 -10.56 11.87
CA LYS A 128 -18.22 -11.56 12.38
C LYS A 128 -18.48 -11.38 13.89
N GLY A 129 -17.85 -10.40 14.53
CA GLY A 129 -17.95 -10.14 15.96
C GLY A 129 -17.02 -11.00 16.82
N ASN A 130 -16.13 -11.81 16.23
CA ASN A 130 -15.17 -12.58 17.00
C ASN A 130 -14.06 -11.66 17.52
N SER A 131 -13.79 -11.73 18.82
CA SER A 131 -12.80 -10.87 19.46
C SER A 131 -11.55 -11.65 19.87
N THR A 132 -10.39 -11.14 19.47
CA THR A 132 -9.07 -11.59 19.93
C THR A 132 -8.54 -10.58 20.94
N TYR A 133 -8.11 -11.07 22.10
CA TYR A 133 -7.60 -10.23 23.19
C TYR A 133 -6.10 -10.47 23.38
N TYR A 134 -5.34 -9.39 23.44
CA TYR A 134 -3.90 -9.42 23.67
C TYR A 134 -3.61 -8.90 25.08
N ARG A 135 -2.77 -9.63 25.81
CA ARG A 135 -2.28 -9.24 27.13
C ARG A 135 -0.77 -9.14 27.08
N TYR A 136 -0.25 -8.03 27.58
CA TYR A 136 1.18 -7.76 27.63
C TYR A 136 1.64 -7.72 29.08
N SER A 137 2.49 -8.67 29.45
CA SER A 137 3.20 -8.67 30.73
C SER A 137 4.55 -7.97 30.54
N LEU A 138 5.08 -7.35 31.60
CA LEU A 138 6.44 -6.77 31.59
C LEU A 138 7.54 -7.82 31.81
N ASP A 139 7.17 -9.10 31.91
CA ASP A 139 8.08 -10.18 32.29
C ASP A 139 8.73 -10.83 31.07
N ASP A 140 9.79 -10.23 30.53
CA ASP A 140 10.73 -10.94 29.61
C ASP A 140 12.17 -10.39 29.68
N PHE A 141 12.60 -9.97 30.87
CA PHE A 141 14.02 -9.79 31.17
C PHE A 141 14.35 -10.44 32.51
N LYS A 142 14.76 -11.71 32.49
CA LYS A 142 15.54 -12.35 33.55
C LYS A 142 16.73 -13.05 32.94
#